data_AF-A0A1N6FJD8-F1
#
_entry.id   AF-A0A1N6FJD8-F1
#
_cell.length_a   1.000
_cell.length_b   1.000
_cell.length_c   1.000
_cell.angle_alpha   90.00
_cell.angle_beta   90.00
_cell.angle_gamma   90.00
#
_symmetry.space_group_name_H-M   'P 1'
#
loop_
_entity.id
_entity.type
_entity.pdbx_description
1 polymer ?
#
loop_
_entity_poly.entity_id
_entity_poly.type
_entity_poly.pdbx_seq_one_letter_code
_entity_poly.pdbx_strand_id
1 'polypeptide(L)'
;MKPFARILALLVAGLALPQGAEAQVRLETSGQLALARKAALRPAQEAALSRFRQSHDYYGAFYVSRGSEASHGHAGASSLAAASTIAKMGCERKSRGPCVLQAVIVPKSANTGPKGRIDISGTLANVMDDRFDSLQRGRWTAFATAPEGAWGAANNLSRGAQAEAQALGQCRAAASKARGAYPATMARAMAARGMFGCSTVLVLQK
;
A
#
# COMPACT_ATOMS: atom_id res chain seq x y z
N MET A 1 34.58 -72.20 -17.46
CA MET A 1 34.61 -71.05 -16.52
C MET A 1 34.90 -69.77 -17.31
N LYS A 2 33.90 -68.90 -17.51
CA LYS A 2 34.06 -67.55 -18.10
C LYS A 2 33.15 -66.59 -17.31
N PRO A 3 33.65 -65.46 -16.79
CA PRO A 3 32.89 -64.61 -15.88
C PRO A 3 31.92 -63.68 -16.60
N PHE A 4 30.83 -63.43 -15.88
CA PHE A 4 29.68 -62.58 -16.18
C PHE A 4 30.05 -61.12 -16.43
N ALA A 5 29.59 -60.54 -17.54
CA ALA A 5 29.54 -59.10 -17.73
C ALA A 5 28.27 -58.54 -17.05
N ARG A 6 28.45 -57.79 -15.95
CA ARG A 6 27.39 -57.05 -15.27
C ARG A 6 27.23 -55.69 -15.94
N ILE A 7 26.15 -55.50 -16.69
CA ILE A 7 25.74 -54.21 -17.22
C ILE A 7 25.16 -53.40 -16.05
N LEU A 8 25.90 -52.38 -15.61
CA LEU A 8 25.46 -51.42 -14.62
C LEU A 8 24.50 -50.43 -15.31
N ALA A 9 23.20 -50.60 -15.09
CA ALA A 9 22.20 -49.63 -15.52
C ALA A 9 22.32 -48.36 -14.66
N LEU A 10 22.88 -47.29 -15.22
CA LEU A 10 22.85 -45.96 -14.61
C LEU A 10 21.41 -45.45 -14.63
N LEU A 11 20.71 -45.54 -13.50
CA LEU A 11 19.49 -44.80 -13.25
C LEU A 11 19.86 -43.31 -13.16
N VAL A 12 19.68 -42.57 -14.26
CA VAL A 12 19.64 -41.11 -14.24
C VAL A 12 18.33 -40.71 -13.58
N ALA A 13 18.36 -40.56 -12.25
CA ALA A 13 17.27 -39.94 -11.50
C ALA A 13 17.18 -38.48 -11.96
N GLY A 14 16.29 -38.22 -12.91
CA GLY A 14 15.94 -36.87 -13.33
C GLY A 14 15.41 -36.10 -12.13
N LEU A 15 16.26 -35.24 -11.56
CA LEU A 15 15.88 -34.23 -10.61
C LEU A 15 14.90 -33.30 -11.32
N ALA A 16 13.61 -33.59 -11.18
CA ALA A 16 12.55 -32.64 -11.44
C ALA A 16 12.74 -31.51 -10.43
N LEU A 17 13.53 -30.50 -10.81
CA LEU A 17 13.59 -29.25 -10.08
C LEU A 17 12.14 -28.75 -9.98
N PRO A 18 11.65 -28.42 -8.77
CA PRO A 18 10.34 -27.82 -8.65
C PRO A 18 10.35 -26.58 -9.52
N GLN A 19 9.50 -26.57 -10.56
CA GLN A 19 9.26 -25.37 -11.33
C GLN A 19 8.82 -24.32 -10.32
N GLY A 20 9.68 -23.31 -10.12
CA GLY A 20 9.45 -22.27 -9.15
C GLY A 20 8.06 -21.73 -9.36
N ALA A 21 7.19 -21.89 -8.36
CA ALA A 21 5.91 -21.21 -8.35
C ALA A 21 6.23 -19.72 -8.46
N GLU A 22 6.06 -19.17 -9.66
CA GLU A 22 6.16 -17.75 -9.90
C GLU A 22 5.13 -17.11 -8.97
N ALA A 23 5.61 -16.48 -7.90
CA ALA A 23 4.73 -16.00 -6.87
C ALA A 23 3.89 -14.87 -7.44
N GLN A 24 2.64 -15.19 -7.80
CA GLN A 24 1.76 -14.32 -8.56
C GLN A 24 1.48 -13.04 -7.77
N VAL A 25 1.78 -11.90 -8.39
CA VAL A 25 1.40 -10.59 -7.84
C VAL A 25 -0.06 -10.36 -8.22
N ARG A 26 -0.89 -10.08 -7.22
CA ARG A 26 -2.30 -9.73 -7.40
C ARG A 26 -2.54 -8.36 -6.79
N LEU A 27 -3.03 -7.45 -7.62
CA LEU A 27 -3.33 -6.08 -7.23
C LEU A 27 -4.83 -5.83 -7.38
N GLU A 28 -5.44 -5.34 -6.30
CA GLU A 28 -6.73 -4.67 -6.32
C GLU A 28 -6.48 -3.20 -6.62
N THR A 29 -7.25 -2.61 -7.51
CA THR A 29 -7.12 -1.18 -7.85
C THR A 29 -8.33 -0.37 -7.41
N SER A 30 -9.40 -1.05 -6.99
CA SER A 30 -10.68 -0.44 -6.64
C SER A 30 -11.01 -0.58 -5.15
N GLY A 31 -11.49 0.52 -4.57
CA GLY A 31 -12.01 0.56 -3.22
C GLY A 31 -13.51 0.24 -3.14
N GLN A 32 -13.92 -0.28 -2.00
CA GLN A 32 -15.31 -0.36 -1.58
C GLN A 32 -15.50 0.46 -0.30
N LEU A 33 -16.53 1.31 -0.31
CA LEU A 33 -16.96 2.04 0.87
C LEU A 33 -17.75 1.11 1.80
N ALA A 34 -17.38 1.09 3.08
CA ALA A 34 -18.18 0.52 4.15
C ALA A 34 -18.49 1.58 5.21
N LEU A 35 -19.77 1.67 5.60
CA LEU A 35 -20.17 2.51 6.73
C LEU A 35 -19.86 1.76 8.02
N ALA A 36 -18.98 2.32 8.85
CA ALA A 36 -18.65 1.75 10.16
C ALA A 36 -19.82 1.95 11.15
N ARG A 37 -20.60 3.03 10.99
CA ARG A 37 -21.81 3.31 11.77
C ARG A 37 -22.87 3.99 10.92
N LYS A 38 -24.14 3.66 11.19
CA LYS A 38 -25.32 4.39 10.70
C LYS A 38 -25.74 5.46 11.71
N ALA A 39 -24.85 6.41 12.00
CA ALA A 39 -25.21 7.57 12.83
C ALA A 39 -25.77 8.68 11.94
N ALA A 40 -26.78 9.40 12.44
CA ALA A 40 -27.27 10.62 11.81
C ALA A 40 -26.13 11.63 11.72
N LEU A 41 -25.85 12.10 10.50
CA LEU A 41 -24.81 13.08 10.23
C LEU A 41 -25.44 14.48 10.18
N ARG A 42 -24.65 15.48 10.55
CA ARG A 42 -25.04 16.88 10.35
C ARG A 42 -24.82 17.27 8.88
N PRO A 43 -25.50 18.29 8.33
CA PRO A 43 -25.43 18.63 6.92
C PRO A 43 -24.00 18.83 6.39
N ALA A 44 -23.13 19.53 7.14
CA ALA A 44 -21.73 19.71 6.76
C ALA A 44 -20.93 18.39 6.74
N GLN A 45 -21.26 17.46 7.63
CA GLN A 45 -20.64 16.13 7.70
C GLN A 45 -21.11 15.23 6.56
N GLU A 46 -22.38 15.33 6.16
CA GLU A 46 -22.93 14.63 4.99
C GLU A 46 -22.25 15.11 3.71
N ALA A 47 -22.11 16.43 3.53
CA ALA A 47 -21.41 17.01 2.39
C ALA A 47 -19.94 16.55 2.35
N ALA A 48 -19.26 16.52 3.50
CA ALA A 48 -17.89 16.03 3.59
C ALA A 48 -17.77 14.52 3.33
N LEU A 49 -18.72 13.72 3.81
CA LEU A 49 -18.77 12.28 3.52
C LEU A 49 -19.02 12.04 2.03
N SER A 50 -19.90 12.80 1.40
CA SER A 50 -20.16 12.71 -0.05
C SER A 50 -18.88 12.94 -0.86
N ARG A 51 -18.10 13.98 -0.54
CA ARG A 51 -16.78 14.22 -1.15
C ARG A 51 -15.79 13.10 -0.87
N PHE A 52 -15.78 12.57 0.36
CA PHE A 52 -14.90 11.46 0.72
C PHE A 52 -15.23 10.18 -0.08
N ARG A 53 -16.50 9.89 -0.34
CA ARG A 53 -16.94 8.75 -1.16
C ARG A 53 -16.49 8.83 -2.61
N GLN A 54 -16.22 10.02 -3.12
CA GLN A 54 -15.69 10.24 -4.46
C GLN A 54 -14.19 9.96 -4.54
N SER A 55 -13.52 9.66 -3.42
CA SER A 55 -12.14 9.18 -3.46
C SER A 55 -12.10 7.81 -4.13
N HIS A 56 -11.37 7.72 -5.24
CA HIS A 56 -11.12 6.47 -5.97
C HIS A 56 -10.04 5.61 -5.32
N ASP A 57 -9.42 6.09 -4.23
CA ASP A 57 -8.31 5.40 -3.58
C ASP A 57 -8.78 4.66 -2.32
N TYR A 58 -8.26 3.45 -2.12
CA TYR A 58 -8.57 2.65 -0.94
C TYR A 58 -7.52 2.79 0.15
N TYR A 59 -7.87 2.19 1.29
CA TYR A 59 -7.43 2.56 2.62
C TYR A 59 -7.71 4.04 2.90
N GLY A 60 -9.01 4.30 3.07
CA GLY A 60 -9.52 5.54 3.59
C GLY A 60 -10.29 5.36 4.89
N ALA A 61 -10.33 6.42 5.70
CA ALA A 61 -11.15 6.51 6.89
C ALA A 61 -11.76 7.90 7.03
N PHE A 62 -12.97 7.96 7.56
CA PHE A 62 -13.72 9.19 7.77
C PHE A 62 -14.23 9.25 9.21
N TYR A 63 -13.81 10.30 9.93
CA TYR A 63 -14.16 10.54 11.32
C TYR A 63 -15.02 11.80 11.46
N VAL A 64 -15.96 11.76 12.40
CA VAL A 64 -16.88 12.87 12.71
C VAL A 64 -16.91 13.18 14.20
N SER A 65 -17.12 14.45 14.53
CA SER A 65 -17.44 14.90 15.89
C SER A 65 -18.93 14.73 16.18
N ARG A 66 -19.29 14.30 17.39
CA ARG A 66 -20.70 14.26 17.83
C ARG A 66 -21.20 15.63 18.31
N GLY A 67 -20.31 16.39 18.96
CA GLY A 67 -20.63 17.69 19.56
C GLY A 67 -20.58 18.87 18.59
N SER A 68 -20.06 18.70 17.38
CA SER A 68 -19.90 19.77 16.40
C SER A 68 -20.02 19.27 14.96
N GLU A 69 -20.01 20.17 13.99
CA GLU A 69 -20.04 19.83 12.56
C GLU A 69 -18.68 19.36 12.00
N ALA A 70 -17.65 19.30 12.84
CA ALA A 70 -16.31 18.91 12.43
C ALA A 70 -16.27 17.46 11.90
N SER A 71 -15.55 17.28 10.81
CA SER A 71 -15.24 15.99 10.20
C SER A 71 -13.90 16.03 9.48
N HIS A 72 -13.33 14.84 9.25
CA HIS A 72 -12.12 14.69 8.46
C HIS A 72 -12.09 13.31 7.80
N GLY A 73 -11.81 13.28 6.51
CA GLY A 73 -11.54 12.07 5.74
C GLY A 73 -10.11 12.08 5.24
N HIS A 74 -9.48 10.91 5.25
CA HIS A 74 -8.18 10.66 4.60
C HIS A 74 -8.30 9.37 3.78
N ALA A 75 -7.77 9.36 2.56
CA ALA A 75 -7.76 8.21 1.67
C ALA A 75 -6.38 8.08 1.00
N GLY A 76 -6.10 6.90 0.43
CA GLY A 76 -4.83 6.62 -0.22
C GLY A 76 -3.67 6.40 0.74
N ALA A 77 -3.93 6.00 1.98
CA ALA A 77 -2.88 5.53 2.88
C ALA A 77 -2.41 4.12 2.46
N SER A 78 -1.28 3.67 3.00
CA SER A 78 -0.81 2.29 2.79
C SER A 78 -1.69 1.23 3.46
N SER A 79 -2.44 1.61 4.52
CA SER A 79 -3.25 0.70 5.30
C SER A 79 -4.43 1.41 5.97
N LEU A 80 -5.46 0.65 6.33
CA LEU A 80 -6.62 1.19 7.05
C LEU A 80 -6.21 1.81 8.40
N ALA A 81 -5.26 1.20 9.12
CA ALA A 81 -4.80 1.71 10.40
C ALA A 81 -4.13 3.10 10.28
N ALA A 82 -3.32 3.29 9.23
CA ALA A 82 -2.72 4.60 8.93
C ALA A 82 -3.79 5.62 8.54
N ALA A 83 -4.71 5.26 7.64
CA ALA A 83 -5.83 6.13 7.25
C ALA A 83 -6.67 6.56 8.46
N SER A 84 -7.03 5.62 9.34
CA SER A 84 -7.79 5.89 10.56
C SER A 84 -7.06 6.85 11.49
N THR A 85 -5.75 6.67 11.66
CA THR A 85 -4.94 7.54 12.51
C THR A 85 -4.94 8.98 11.99
N ILE A 86 -4.70 9.17 10.69
CA ILE A 86 -4.65 10.49 10.05
C ILE A 86 -6.02 11.16 10.11
N ALA A 87 -7.08 10.44 9.73
CA ALA A 87 -8.43 10.97 9.73
C ALA A 87 -8.91 11.33 11.14
N LYS A 88 -8.63 10.49 12.13
CA LYS A 88 -8.97 10.77 13.53
C LYS A 88 -8.25 12.02 14.03
N MET A 89 -6.93 12.10 13.87
CA MET A 89 -6.14 13.28 14.27
C MET A 89 -6.64 14.56 13.60
N GLY A 90 -6.94 14.49 12.30
CA GLY A 90 -7.49 15.61 11.54
C GLY A 90 -8.87 16.06 12.04
N CYS A 91 -9.72 15.13 12.46
CA CYS A 91 -11.02 15.42 13.03
C CYS A 91 -10.91 16.02 14.44
N GLU A 92 -10.16 15.38 15.34
CA GLU A 92 -10.02 15.81 16.74
C GLU A 92 -9.40 17.20 16.85
N ARG A 93 -8.47 17.52 15.93
CA ARG A 93 -7.93 18.89 15.81
C ARG A 93 -8.99 19.91 15.44
N LYS A 94 -9.87 19.60 14.48
CA LYS A 94 -10.93 20.51 14.01
C LYS A 94 -12.04 20.65 15.06
N SER A 95 -12.41 19.57 15.73
CA SER A 95 -13.48 19.54 16.71
C SER A 95 -13.06 20.03 18.10
N ARG A 96 -11.74 20.01 18.39
CA ARG A 96 -11.19 20.19 19.74
C ARG A 96 -11.75 19.18 20.75
N GLY A 97 -12.04 17.96 20.29
CA GLY A 97 -12.66 16.90 21.09
C GLY A 97 -12.65 15.54 20.41
N PRO A 98 -13.19 14.49 21.05
CA PRO A 98 -13.14 13.14 20.53
C PRO A 98 -13.96 13.00 19.24
N CYS A 99 -13.43 12.22 18.30
CA CYS A 99 -14.13 11.88 17.06
C CYS A 99 -14.40 10.38 16.95
N VAL A 100 -15.46 10.03 16.22
CA VAL A 100 -15.89 8.65 15.98
C VAL A 100 -15.73 8.28 14.51
N LEU A 101 -15.33 7.05 14.24
CA LEU A 101 -15.26 6.50 12.89
C LEU A 101 -16.67 6.34 12.33
N GLN A 102 -16.90 6.87 11.13
CA GLN A 102 -18.19 6.81 10.45
C GLN A 102 -18.12 5.95 9.17
N ALA A 103 -17.06 6.04 8.40
CA ALA A 103 -16.90 5.29 7.16
C ALA A 103 -15.43 4.94 6.90
N VAL A 104 -15.23 3.87 6.12
CA VAL A 104 -13.94 3.41 5.63
C VAL A 104 -14.02 3.09 4.14
N ILE A 105 -12.91 3.22 3.43
CA ILE A 105 -12.74 2.71 2.07
C ILE A 105 -11.66 1.64 2.15
N VAL A 106 -12.01 0.40 1.83
CA VAL A 106 -11.10 -0.76 1.86
C VAL A 106 -11.02 -1.38 0.47
N PRO A 107 -9.92 -2.06 0.12
CA PRO A 107 -9.87 -2.77 -1.15
C PRO A 107 -10.90 -3.92 -1.15
N LYS A 108 -11.48 -4.23 -2.32
CA LYS A 108 -12.43 -5.36 -2.45
C LYS A 108 -11.77 -6.71 -2.17
N SER A 109 -10.48 -6.80 -2.45
CA SER A 109 -9.65 -7.98 -2.18
C SER A 109 -8.26 -7.57 -1.68
N ALA A 110 -7.57 -8.43 -0.96
CA ALA A 110 -6.22 -8.12 -0.47
C ALA A 110 -5.21 -8.14 -1.63
N ASN A 111 -4.29 -7.17 -1.65
CA ASN A 111 -3.13 -7.22 -2.52
C ASN A 111 -2.15 -8.28 -2.01
N THR A 112 -1.59 -9.07 -2.91
CA THR A 112 -0.59 -10.09 -2.58
C THR A 112 0.59 -10.01 -3.54
N GLY A 113 1.79 -10.25 -3.03
CA GLY A 113 2.98 -10.47 -3.84
C GLY A 113 3.81 -11.64 -3.29
N PRO A 114 5.08 -11.74 -3.69
CA PRO A 114 5.88 -12.94 -3.43
C PRO A 114 6.07 -13.29 -1.96
N LYS A 115 5.99 -12.30 -1.08
CA LYS A 115 6.17 -12.45 0.38
C LYS A 115 4.84 -12.41 1.14
N GLY A 116 3.71 -12.54 0.45
CA GLY A 116 2.37 -12.49 1.05
C GLY A 116 1.68 -11.15 0.82
N ARG A 117 0.84 -10.73 1.78
CA ARG A 117 0.02 -9.53 1.67
C ARG A 117 0.87 -8.26 1.53
N ILE A 118 0.45 -7.36 0.65
CA ILE A 118 1.06 -6.05 0.44
C ILE A 118 0.08 -4.96 0.89
N ASP A 119 0.53 -4.08 1.78
CA ASP A 119 -0.22 -2.92 2.23
C ASP A 119 0.22 -1.68 1.45
N ILE A 120 -0.61 -1.27 0.47
CA ILE A 120 -0.41 -0.15 -0.44
C ILE A 120 -1.76 0.53 -0.72
N SER A 121 -1.72 1.76 -1.21
CA SER A 121 -2.92 2.44 -1.73
C SER A 121 -3.33 1.88 -3.10
N GLY A 122 -4.57 2.10 -3.51
CA GLY A 122 -5.07 1.80 -4.85
C GLY A 122 -4.39 2.64 -5.93
N THR A 123 -4.01 3.88 -5.63
CA THR A 123 -3.18 4.69 -6.55
C THR A 123 -1.86 3.97 -6.82
N LEU A 124 -1.17 3.50 -5.79
CA LEU A 124 0.09 2.78 -5.97
C LEU A 124 -0.13 1.43 -6.66
N ALA A 125 -1.22 0.72 -6.36
CA ALA A 125 -1.56 -0.52 -7.05
C ALA A 125 -1.76 -0.30 -8.56
N ASN A 126 -2.49 0.74 -8.99
CA ASN A 126 -2.62 1.07 -10.42
C ASN A 126 -1.26 1.33 -11.07
N VAL A 127 -0.40 2.13 -10.42
CA VAL A 127 0.95 2.42 -10.93
C VAL A 127 1.82 1.17 -10.99
N MET A 128 1.63 0.22 -10.08
CA MET A 128 2.34 -1.05 -10.08
C MET A 128 1.90 -1.92 -11.26
N ASP A 129 0.59 -2.02 -11.51
CA ASP A 129 0.01 -2.77 -12.62
C ASP A 129 0.56 -2.29 -13.98
N ASP A 130 0.46 -0.99 -14.24
CA ASP A 130 0.99 -0.34 -15.47
C ASP A 130 2.50 -0.60 -15.66
N ARG A 131 3.26 -0.67 -14.56
CA ARG A 131 4.71 -0.86 -14.61
C ARG A 131 5.11 -2.33 -14.79
N PHE A 132 4.29 -3.28 -14.36
CA PHE A 132 4.54 -4.69 -14.63
C PHE A 132 4.40 -5.01 -16.11
N ASP A 133 3.40 -4.43 -16.77
CA ASP A 133 3.20 -4.59 -18.20
C ASP A 133 4.39 -4.06 -19.01
N SER A 134 4.98 -2.94 -18.57
CA SER A 134 6.15 -2.31 -19.20
C SER A 134 7.51 -2.84 -18.72
N LEU A 135 7.54 -3.87 -17.87
CA LEU A 135 8.80 -4.45 -17.38
C LEU A 135 9.51 -5.22 -18.51
N GLN A 136 10.81 -4.95 -18.67
CA GLN A 136 11.68 -5.60 -19.65
C GLN A 136 12.40 -6.80 -19.04
N ARG A 137 12.64 -7.83 -19.86
CA ARG A 137 13.36 -9.04 -19.44
C ARG A 137 14.77 -8.69 -18.93
N GLY A 138 15.16 -9.30 -17.81
CA GLY A 138 16.43 -9.09 -17.13
C GLY A 138 16.52 -7.78 -16.36
N ARG A 139 15.48 -6.93 -16.37
CA ARG A 139 15.47 -5.63 -15.68
C ARG A 139 14.66 -5.68 -14.39
N TRP A 140 15.02 -4.79 -13.47
CA TRP A 140 14.48 -4.72 -12.11
C TRP A 140 13.57 -3.51 -11.91
N THR A 141 12.46 -3.72 -11.24
CA THR A 141 11.52 -2.69 -10.82
C THR A 141 11.27 -2.80 -9.32
N ALA A 142 11.19 -1.67 -8.63
CA ALA A 142 10.96 -1.63 -7.20
C ALA A 142 9.98 -0.53 -6.82
N PHE A 143 9.25 -0.76 -5.73
CA PHE A 143 8.26 0.14 -5.17
C PHE A 143 8.50 0.31 -3.67
N ALA A 144 8.32 1.53 -3.19
CA ALA A 144 8.37 1.86 -1.78
C ALA A 144 7.18 2.73 -1.40
N THR A 145 6.71 2.59 -0.16
CA THR A 145 5.63 3.42 0.39
C THR A 145 5.93 3.80 1.83
N ALA A 146 5.37 4.93 2.26
CA ALA A 146 5.28 5.32 3.65
C ALA A 146 3.83 5.14 4.14
N PRO A 147 3.61 4.99 5.47
CA PRO A 147 2.30 4.68 5.99
C PRO A 147 1.18 5.64 5.59
N GLU A 148 1.49 6.93 5.51
CA GLU A 148 0.56 8.01 5.15
C GLU A 148 0.04 7.95 3.71
N GLY A 149 0.73 7.23 2.83
CA GLY A 149 0.39 7.07 1.41
C GLY A 149 1.41 7.62 0.43
N ALA A 150 2.51 8.24 0.88
CA ALA A 150 3.56 8.63 -0.04
C ALA A 150 4.22 7.38 -0.62
N TRP A 151 4.69 7.48 -1.85
CA TRP A 151 5.30 6.35 -2.53
C TRP A 151 6.38 6.80 -3.51
N GLY A 152 7.20 5.84 -3.93
CA GLY A 152 8.24 6.01 -4.94
C GLY A 152 8.46 4.71 -5.68
N ALA A 153 8.93 4.81 -6.93
CA ALA A 153 9.09 3.63 -7.76
C ALA A 153 10.21 3.78 -8.79
N ALA A 154 11.04 2.76 -8.92
CA ALA A 154 12.05 2.64 -9.96
C ALA A 154 11.59 1.61 -11.00
N ASN A 155 11.80 1.88 -12.29
CA ASN A 155 11.39 0.98 -13.36
C ASN A 155 12.58 0.60 -14.23
N ASN A 156 12.65 -0.65 -14.67
CA ASN A 156 13.59 -1.14 -15.67
C ASN A 156 15.08 -0.82 -15.37
N LEU A 157 15.56 -1.02 -14.13
CA LEU A 157 16.98 -0.86 -13.79
C LEU A 157 17.79 -2.14 -13.99
N SER A 158 19.12 -2.03 -14.06
CA SER A 158 20.01 -3.17 -14.29
C SER A 158 20.23 -4.04 -13.05
N ARG A 159 20.02 -3.50 -11.85
CA ARG A 159 20.28 -4.19 -10.57
C ARG A 159 19.13 -3.96 -9.58
N GLY A 160 18.73 -5.01 -8.88
CA GLY A 160 17.67 -4.95 -7.86
C GLY A 160 17.95 -3.91 -6.76
N ALA A 161 19.17 -3.91 -6.21
CA ALA A 161 19.58 -2.95 -5.18
C ALA A 161 19.52 -1.48 -5.67
N GLN A 162 19.80 -1.24 -6.95
CA GLN A 162 19.68 0.09 -7.54
C GLN A 162 18.20 0.50 -7.65
N ALA A 163 17.33 -0.42 -8.08
CA ALA A 163 15.90 -0.18 -8.20
C ALA A 163 15.32 0.16 -6.82
N GLU A 164 15.67 -0.63 -5.82
CA GLU A 164 15.25 -0.41 -4.44
C GLU A 164 15.71 0.94 -3.89
N ALA A 165 17.00 1.27 -4.02
CA ALA A 165 17.54 2.54 -3.55
C ALA A 165 16.84 3.74 -4.20
N GLN A 166 16.58 3.67 -5.51
CA GLN A 166 15.88 4.72 -6.24
C GLN A 166 14.41 4.85 -5.82
N ALA A 167 13.69 3.72 -5.63
CA ALA A 167 12.30 3.73 -5.16
C ALA A 167 12.20 4.36 -3.76
N LEU A 168 13.09 3.98 -2.83
CA LEU A 168 13.17 4.56 -1.49
C LEU A 168 13.49 6.06 -1.53
N GLY A 169 14.43 6.49 -2.39
CA GLY A 169 14.76 7.90 -2.58
C GLY A 169 13.56 8.73 -3.01
N GLN A 170 12.81 8.26 -4.01
CA GLN A 170 11.58 8.92 -4.47
C GLN A 170 10.50 8.94 -3.39
N CYS A 171 10.30 7.83 -2.67
CA CYS A 171 9.34 7.78 -1.57
C CYS A 171 9.68 8.81 -0.49
N ARG A 172 10.96 8.91 -0.08
CA ARG A 172 11.38 9.88 0.96
C ARG A 172 11.15 11.32 0.52
N ALA A 173 11.38 11.64 -0.76
CA ALA A 173 11.08 12.96 -1.31
C ALA A 173 9.57 13.25 -1.28
N ALA A 174 8.74 12.29 -1.70
CA ALA A 174 7.28 12.40 -1.63
C ALA A 174 6.76 12.53 -0.19
N ALA A 175 7.28 11.73 0.74
CA ALA A 175 6.92 11.75 2.15
C ALA A 175 7.32 13.08 2.83
N SER A 176 8.47 13.64 2.46
CA SER A 176 8.91 14.98 2.91
C SER A 176 7.94 16.07 2.44
N LYS A 177 7.54 16.03 1.16
CA LYS A 177 6.52 16.94 0.60
C LYS A 177 5.18 16.78 1.31
N ALA A 178 4.72 15.53 1.52
CA ALA A 178 3.48 15.22 2.22
C ALA A 178 3.50 15.77 3.66
N ARG A 179 4.62 15.60 4.38
CA ARG A 179 4.80 16.14 5.72
C ARG A 179 4.61 17.66 5.78
N GLY A 180 5.08 18.38 4.77
CA GLY A 180 4.91 19.84 4.65
C GLY A 180 3.47 20.30 4.41
N ALA A 181 2.59 19.43 3.93
CA ALA A 181 1.17 19.75 3.68
C ALA A 181 0.31 19.67 4.97
N TYR A 182 0.81 19.03 6.02
CA TYR A 182 0.10 18.94 7.30
C TYR A 182 0.45 20.11 8.23
N PRO A 183 -0.49 20.57 9.07
CA PRO A 183 -0.18 21.51 10.15
C PRO A 183 0.97 21.00 11.03
N ALA A 184 1.88 21.88 11.45
CA ALA A 184 3.13 21.48 12.13
C ALA A 184 2.92 20.56 13.34
N THR A 185 1.88 20.79 14.15
CA THR A 185 1.53 19.94 15.30
C THR A 185 1.11 18.53 14.87
N MET A 186 0.29 18.43 13.82
CA MET A 186 -0.13 17.16 13.23
C MET A 186 1.04 16.43 12.58
N ALA A 187 1.87 17.14 11.81
CA ALA A 187 3.06 16.59 11.17
C ALA A 187 4.05 16.00 12.19
N ARG A 188 4.29 16.69 13.31
CA ARG A 188 5.13 16.17 14.42
C ARG A 188 4.54 14.91 15.02
N ALA A 189 3.25 14.91 15.32
CA ALA A 189 2.56 13.76 15.91
C ALA A 189 2.46 12.55 14.95
N MET A 190 2.40 12.78 13.64
CA MET A 190 2.47 11.75 12.60
C MET A 190 3.91 11.21 12.47
N ALA A 191 4.91 12.08 12.47
CA ALA A 191 6.32 11.69 12.41
C ALA A 191 6.73 10.81 13.60
N ALA A 192 6.28 11.16 14.81
CA ALA A 192 6.52 10.35 16.02
C ALA A 192 5.92 8.93 15.94
N ARG A 193 4.97 8.70 15.03
CA ARG A 193 4.36 7.39 14.75
C ARG A 193 4.95 6.71 13.51
N GLY A 194 6.03 7.24 12.94
CA GLY A 194 6.65 6.70 11.74
C GLY A 194 5.83 6.87 10.45
N MET A 195 4.84 7.77 10.42
CA MET A 195 3.91 7.87 9.28
C MET A 195 4.57 8.30 7.95
N PHE A 196 5.77 8.88 8.02
CA PHE A 196 6.55 9.31 6.86
C PHE A 196 7.77 8.40 6.60
N GLY A 197 7.86 7.27 7.31
CA GLY A 197 8.94 6.31 7.17
C GLY A 197 8.72 5.43 5.94
N CYS A 198 9.56 5.59 4.92
CA CYS A 198 9.47 4.78 3.71
C CYS A 198 10.07 3.39 3.87
N SER A 199 9.38 2.38 3.34
CA SER A 199 9.83 1.00 3.26
C SER A 199 9.59 0.44 1.86
N THR A 200 10.45 -0.47 1.42
CA THR A 200 10.28 -1.19 0.15
C THR A 200 9.13 -2.18 0.30
N VAL A 201 8.15 -2.11 -0.61
CA VAL A 201 7.01 -3.03 -0.61
C VAL A 201 7.18 -4.17 -1.60
N LEU A 202 7.90 -3.93 -2.69
CA LEU A 202 8.08 -4.92 -3.74
C LEU A 202 9.33 -4.62 -4.57
N VAL A 203 10.06 -5.69 -4.92
CA VAL A 203 11.16 -5.66 -5.89
C VAL A 203 10.98 -6.87 -6.79
N LEU A 204 10.98 -6.66 -8.10
CA LEU A 204 10.72 -7.71 -9.09
C LEU A 204 11.70 -7.63 -10.26
N GLN A 205 11.90 -8.77 -10.89
CA GLN A 205 12.64 -8.94 -12.14
C GLN A 205 11.77 -9.78 -13.09
N LYS A 206 11.79 -9.47 -14.38
CA LYS A 206 11.16 -10.25 -15.45
C LYS A 206 12.19 -11.04 -16.23
#